data_AF-A0AA38FJT8-F1
#
_entry.id   AF-A0AA38FJT8-F1
#
_cell.length_a   1.000
_cell.length_b   1.000
_cell.length_c   1.000
_cell.angle_alpha   90.00
_cell.angle_beta   90.00
_cell.angle_gamma   90.00
#
_symmetry.space_group_name_H-M   'P 1'
#
loop_
_entity.id
_entity.type
_entity.pdbx_description
1 polymer ?
#
loop_
_entity_poly.entity_id
_entity_poly.type
_entity_poly.pdbx_seq_one_letter_code
_entity_poly.pdbx_strand_id
1 'polypeptide(L)'
;EEGDKALLGSFLVDSDPPDSLDVVLRRSYEHEDIAITALLGPYEDGKAAEIYPHSVLIKVCITKVGVASILEFDCRLQGVGCDIILNRVSYHDSPEPSKYQGPTF
;
A
#
# COMPACT_ATOMS: atom_id res chain seq x y z
N GLU A 1 -6.05 -24.53 4.97
CA GLU A 1 -5.87 -24.12 6.38
C GLU A 1 -6.01 -22.61 6.39
N GLU A 2 -6.94 -22.08 7.18
CA GLU A 2 -7.20 -20.64 7.26
C GLU A 2 -6.02 -20.01 7.99
N GLY A 3 -5.14 -19.34 7.23
CA GLY A 3 -3.96 -18.67 7.78
C GLY A 3 -4.38 -17.70 8.88
N ASP A 4 -3.66 -17.75 10.00
CA ASP A 4 -3.94 -16.95 11.18
C ASP A 4 -3.94 -15.46 10.80
N LYS A 5 -5.13 -14.84 10.79
CA LYS A 5 -5.29 -13.44 10.40
C LYS A 5 -4.66 -12.57 11.48
N ALA A 6 -3.42 -12.14 11.26
CA ALA A 6 -2.74 -11.25 12.20
C ALA A 6 -3.38 -9.86 12.18
N LEU A 7 -3.57 -9.27 13.36
CA LEU A 7 -4.08 -7.91 13.50
C LEU A 7 -2.93 -6.94 13.77
N LEU A 8 -2.81 -5.91 12.94
CA LEU A 8 -1.95 -4.76 13.19
C LEU A 8 -2.83 -3.57 13.59
N GLY A 9 -3.06 -3.45 14.89
CA GLY A 9 -4.08 -2.55 15.42
C GLY A 9 -5.46 -2.95 14.91
N SER A 10 -6.05 -2.14 14.06
CA SER A 10 -7.36 -2.36 13.44
C SER A 10 -7.30 -2.88 12.00
N PHE A 11 -6.10 -3.11 11.48
CA PHE A 11 -5.91 -3.68 10.15
C PHE A 11 -5.76 -5.20 10.26
N LEU A 12 -6.44 -5.91 9.38
CA LEU A 12 -6.17 -7.30 9.09
C LEU A 12 -4.95 -7.36 8.17
N VAL A 13 -3.93 -8.10 8.59
CA VAL A 13 -2.74 -8.38 7.78
C VAL A 13 -3.03 -9.64 6.96
N ASP A 14 -3.03 -9.48 5.65
CA ASP A 14 -3.15 -10.54 4.66
C ASP A 14 -1.78 -10.60 3.96
N SER A 15 -0.96 -11.56 4.38
CA SER A 15 0.33 -11.82 3.74
C SER A 15 0.11 -12.84 2.64
N ASP A 16 0.56 -12.54 1.43
CA ASP A 16 0.59 -13.53 0.35
C ASP A 16 1.58 -14.67 0.71
N PRO A 17 1.63 -15.79 -0.04
CA PRO A 17 2.43 -16.97 0.31
C PRO A 17 3.89 -16.66 0.69
N PRO A 18 4.57 -17.56 1.43
CA PRO A 18 5.87 -17.29 2.07
C PRO A 18 7.01 -16.78 1.18
N ASP A 19 6.86 -16.85 -0.15
CA ASP A 19 7.81 -16.37 -1.15
C ASP A 19 7.45 -14.97 -1.73
N SER A 20 6.33 -14.38 -1.32
CA SER A 20 5.90 -13.05 -1.76
C SER A 20 6.49 -11.96 -0.85
N LEU A 21 6.94 -10.88 -1.48
CA LEU A 21 7.36 -9.65 -0.80
C LEU A 21 6.20 -8.65 -0.65
N ASP A 22 4.98 -9.06 -1.01
CA ASP A 22 3.78 -8.25 -0.91
C ASP A 22 3.09 -8.44 0.45
N VAL A 23 2.91 -7.33 1.16
CA VAL A 23 2.10 -7.25 2.37
C VAL A 23 0.82 -6.48 2.06
N VAL A 24 -0.34 -7.08 2.34
CA VAL A 24 -1.63 -6.43 2.17
C VAL A 24 -2.25 -6.18 3.54
N LEU A 25 -2.58 -4.94 3.84
CA LEU A 25 -3.35 -4.54 5.02
C LEU A 25 -4.75 -4.14 4.59
N ARG A 26 -5.76 -4.68 5.26
CA ARG A 26 -7.16 -4.36 4.97
C ARG A 26 -7.86 -3.87 6.22
N ARG A 27 -8.68 -2.83 6.07
CA ARG A 27 -9.56 -2.34 7.12
C ARG A 27 -10.86 -1.85 6.51
N SER A 28 -11.97 -2.39 7.01
CA SER A 28 -13.31 -1.96 6.64
C SER A 28 -13.92 -1.09 7.73
N TYR A 29 -14.63 -0.04 7.32
CA TYR A 29 -15.50 0.79 8.13
C TYR A 29 -16.94 0.72 7.61
N GLU A 30 -17.89 1.39 8.26
CA GLU A 30 -19.30 1.35 7.85
C GLU A 30 -19.53 1.83 6.41
N HIS A 31 -18.75 2.80 5.93
CA HIS A 31 -18.94 3.41 4.61
C HIS A 31 -17.70 3.44 3.73
N GLU A 32 -16.56 2.95 4.23
CA GLU A 32 -15.28 3.01 3.53
C GLU A 32 -14.47 1.74 3.76
N ASP A 33 -13.79 1.25 2.72
CA ASP A 33 -12.78 0.21 2.85
C ASP A 33 -11.42 0.77 2.46
N ILE A 34 -10.42 0.41 3.25
CA ILE A 34 -9.02 0.79 3.05
C ILE A 34 -8.22 -0.49 2.79
N ALA A 35 -7.54 -0.52 1.65
CA ALA A 35 -6.52 -1.52 1.34
C ALA A 35 -5.17 -0.81 1.20
N ILE A 36 -4.15 -1.33 1.86
CA ILE A 36 -2.76 -0.88 1.73
C ILE A 36 -1.97 -2.06 1.22
N THR A 37 -1.28 -1.91 0.10
CA THR A 37 -0.36 -2.92 -0.41
C THR A 37 1.04 -2.35 -0.35
N ALA A 38 1.97 -3.08 0.25
CA ALA A 38 3.38 -2.73 0.25
C ALA A 38 4.18 -3.83 -0.44
N LEU A 39 4.90 -3.47 -1.50
CA LEU A 39 5.88 -4.34 -2.13
C LEU A 39 7.24 -4.01 -1.54
N LEU A 40 7.81 -4.95 -0.80
CA LEU A 40 9.17 -4.83 -0.27
C LEU A 40 10.14 -5.13 -1.40
N GLY A 41 11.05 -4.20 -1.68
CA GLY A 41 12.17 -4.43 -2.59
C GLY A 41 13.15 -5.49 -2.04
N PRO A 42 14.13 -5.93 -2.84
CA PRO A 42 15.19 -6.80 -2.35
C PRO A 42 15.93 -6.15 -1.17
N TYR A 43 16.39 -6.97 -0.23
CA TYR A 43 17.23 -6.51 0.87
C TYR A 43 18.56 -5.99 0.33
N GLU A 44 18.90 -4.74 0.60
CA GLU A 44 20.17 -4.12 0.19
C GLU A 44 21.14 -4.06 1.39
N ASP A 45 22.03 -5.06 1.49
CA ASP A 45 23.05 -5.09 2.53
C ASP A 45 24.11 -3.98 2.32
N GLY A 46 24.58 -3.37 3.41
CA GLY A 46 25.69 -2.41 3.37
C GLY A 46 25.33 -0.93 3.18
N LYS A 47 24.05 -0.55 3.09
CA LYS A 47 23.63 0.87 3.22
C LYS A 47 23.55 1.27 4.68
N ALA A 48 24.70 1.60 5.27
CA ALA A 48 24.84 2.03 6.67
C ALA A 48 24.11 3.36 7.05
N ALA A 49 23.23 3.88 6.19
CA ALA A 49 22.61 5.19 6.34
C ALA A 49 21.08 5.19 6.21
N GLU A 50 20.42 4.11 5.80
CA GLU A 50 18.95 4.03 5.71
C GLU A 50 18.42 3.16 6.85
N ILE A 51 17.37 3.61 7.56
CA ILE A 51 16.75 2.83 8.66
C ILE A 51 16.01 1.60 8.10
N TYR A 52 15.60 1.64 6.83
CA TYR A 52 14.97 0.53 6.13
C TYR A 52 15.90 -0.04 5.05
N PRO A 53 16.21 -1.36 5.07
CA PRO A 53 17.09 -1.99 4.10
C PRO A 53 16.40 -2.31 2.76
N HIS A 54 15.14 -1.90 2.60
CA HIS A 54 14.32 -2.15 1.42
C HIS A 54 13.81 -0.83 0.86
N SER A 55 13.86 -0.67 -0.46
CA SER A 55 12.96 0.27 -1.12
C SER A 55 11.54 -0.29 -1.04
N VAL A 56 10.61 0.46 -0.45
CA VAL A 56 9.22 -0.01 -0.28
C VAL A 56 8.31 0.82 -1.15
N LEU A 57 7.62 0.16 -2.07
CA LEU A 57 6.55 0.76 -2.87
C LEU A 57 5.23 0.49 -2.16
N ILE A 58 4.44 1.53 -1.95
CA ILE A 58 3.17 1.45 -1.21
C ILE A 58 2.07 1.96 -2.12
N LYS A 59 0.96 1.23 -2.18
CA LYS A 59 -0.31 1.76 -2.68
C LYS A 59 -1.34 1.78 -1.57
N VAL A 60 -2.08 2.88 -1.47
CA VAL A 60 -3.24 3.00 -0.60
C VAL A 60 -4.47 3.17 -1.48
N CYS A 61 -5.39 2.23 -1.38
CA CYS A 61 -6.66 2.24 -2.10
C CYS A 61 -7.80 2.47 -1.10
N ILE A 62 -8.67 3.43 -1.40
CA ILE A 62 -9.85 3.74 -0.60
C ILE A 62 -11.08 3.62 -1.49
N THR A 63 -12.03 2.79 -1.07
CA THR A 63 -13.36 2.67 -1.68
C THR A 63 -14.43 3.18 -0.73
N LYS A 64 -15.52 3.72 -1.27
CA LYS A 64 -16.70 4.08 -0.47
C LYS A 64 -17.94 3.35 -0.96
N VAL A 65 -18.83 3.03 -0.03
CA VAL A 65 -20.12 2.42 -0.36
C VAL A 65 -20.91 3.36 -1.29
N GLY A 66 -21.40 2.82 -2.40
CA GLY A 66 -22.18 3.58 -3.40
C GLY A 66 -21.34 4.44 -4.35
N VAL A 67 -20.01 4.41 -4.25
CA VAL A 67 -19.09 5.10 -5.16
C VAL A 67 -18.30 4.06 -5.95
N ALA A 68 -18.41 4.08 -7.28
CA ALA A 68 -17.74 3.10 -8.15
C ALA A 68 -16.22 3.33 -8.28
N SER A 69 -15.78 4.57 -8.10
CA SER A 69 -14.37 4.93 -8.22
C SER A 69 -13.56 4.58 -6.97
N ILE A 70 -12.34 4.10 -7.18
CA ILE A 70 -11.31 3.89 -6.16
C ILE A 70 -10.42 5.12 -6.12
N LEU A 71 -10.13 5.64 -4.93
CA LEU A 71 -9.05 6.61 -4.71
C LEU A 71 -7.75 5.85 -4.43
N GLU A 72 -6.76 6.02 -5.30
CA GLU A 72 -5.43 5.42 -5.18
C GLU A 72 -4.37 6.49 -4.86
N PHE A 73 -3.57 6.22 -3.84
CA PHE A 73 -2.31 6.90 -3.56
C PHE A 73 -1.15 5.97 -3.90
N ASP A 74 -0.26 6.42 -4.79
CA ASP A 74 1.01 5.76 -5.10
C ASP A 74 2.10 6.43 -4.27
N CYS A 75 2.72 5.65 -3.39
CA CYS A 75 3.66 6.12 -2.38
C CYS A 75 4.95 5.29 -2.42
N ARG A 76 6.03 5.84 -1.87
CA ARG A 76 7.24 5.07 -1.55
C ARG A 76 7.80 5.48 -0.19
N LEU A 77 8.47 4.56 0.48
CA LEU A 77 9.31 4.91 1.63
C LEU A 77 10.69 5.33 1.15
N GLN A 78 11.19 6.44 1.68
CA GLN A 78 12.53 6.94 1.39
C GLN A 78 13.17 7.55 2.64
N GLY A 79 14.48 7.40 2.79
CA GLY A 79 15.27 8.14 3.77
C GLY A 79 15.34 7.51 5.16
N VAL A 80 16.03 8.22 6.05
CA VAL A 80 16.44 7.75 7.39
C VAL A 80 15.29 7.85 8.41
N GLY A 81 14.08 8.29 8.02
CA GLY A 81 12.95 8.51 8.93
C GLY A 81 11.70 7.69 8.63
N CYS A 82 11.76 6.77 7.66
CA CYS A 82 10.58 6.17 7.03
C CYS A 82 9.64 7.23 6.43
N ASP A 83 10.22 8.26 5.80
CA ASP A 83 9.40 9.31 5.17
C ASP A 83 8.58 8.69 4.05
N ILE A 84 7.28 8.98 4.06
CA ILE A 84 6.36 8.56 3.00
C ILE A 84 6.37 9.65 1.94
N ILE A 85 6.89 9.31 0.76
CA ILE A 85 6.83 10.17 -0.42
C ILE A 85 5.59 9.79 -1.22
N LEU A 86 4.72 10.77 -1.45
CA LEU A 86 3.54 10.64 -2.29
C LEU A 86 3.92 10.92 -3.75
N ASN A 87 3.91 9.89 -4.59
CA ASN A 87 4.25 10.01 -6.02
C ASN A 87 3.04 10.45 -6.85
N ARG A 88 1.85 9.92 -6.54
CA ARG A 88 0.63 10.13 -7.36
C ARG A 88 -0.64 9.98 -6.52
N VAL A 89 -1.67 10.75 -6.87
CA VAL A 89 -3.04 10.58 -6.36
C VAL A 89 -4.00 10.55 -7.54
N SER A 90 -4.81 9.49 -7.66
CA SER A 90 -5.74 9.36 -8.78
C SER A 90 -7.01 8.62 -8.41
N TYR A 91 -8.09 8.90 -9.14
CA TYR A 91 -9.31 8.11 -9.08
C TYR A 91 -9.38 7.19 -10.29
N HIS A 92 -9.66 5.91 -10.10
CA HIS A 92 -9.88 4.95 -11.19
C HIS A 92 -11.13 4.12 -10.97
N ASP A 93 -11.75 3.70 -12.07
CA ASP A 93 -12.88 2.77 -12.03
C ASP A 93 -12.33 1.34 -12.02
N SER A 94 -12.66 0.55 -11.00
CA SER A 94 -12.21 -0.84 -10.94
C SER A 94 -12.68 -1.63 -12.17
N PRO A 95 -11.83 -2.42 -12.87
CA PRO A 95 -10.43 -2.76 -12.57
C PRO A 95 -9.39 -1.99 -13.41
N GLU A 96 -9.80 -1.00 -14.19
CA GLU A 96 -8.91 -0.35 -15.17
C GLU A 96 -8.23 0.89 -14.59
N PRO A 97 -6.92 1.08 -14.84
CA PRO A 97 -6.22 2.28 -14.39
C PRO A 97 -6.84 3.54 -15.01
N SER A 98 -6.88 4.62 -14.23
CA SER A 98 -7.44 5.88 -14.68
C SER A 98 -6.72 6.43 -15.90
N LYS A 99 -7.48 6.99 -16.85
CA LYS A 99 -6.90 7.82 -17.92
C LYS A 99 -6.25 9.09 -17.39
N TYR A 100 -6.71 9.58 -16.23
CA TYR A 100 -6.13 10.74 -15.56
C TYR A 100 -5.27 10.30 -14.37
N GLN A 101 -3.97 10.57 -14.47
CA GLN A 101 -2.98 10.16 -13.48
C GLN A 101 -2.82 11.16 -12.32
N GLY A 102 -3.79 12.06 -12.13
CA GLY A 102 -3.66 13.09 -11.09
C GLY A 102 -2.75 14.26 -11.47
N PRO A 103 -2.60 15.23 -10.56
CA PRO A 103 -1.68 16.35 -10.73
C PRO A 103 -0.22 15.92 -10.50
N THR A 104 0.70 16.67 -11.07
CA THR A 104 2.14 16.55 -10.77
C THR A 104 2.48 17.31 -9.49
N PHE A 105 3.30 16.70 -8.64
CA PHE A 105 3.76 17.27 -7.37
C PHE A 105 5.26 17.62 -7.43
#